data_AF-K5ZA86-F1
#
_entry.id   AF-K5ZA86-F1
#
_cell.length_a   1.000
_cell.length_b   1.000
_cell.length_c   1.000
_cell.angle_alpha   90.00
_cell.angle_beta   90.00
_cell.angle_gamma   90.00
#
_symmetry.space_group_name_H-M   'P 1'
#
loop_
_entity.id
_entity.type
_entity.pdbx_description
1 polymer ?
#
loop_
_entity_poly.entity_id
_entity_poly.type
_entity_poly.pdbx_seq_one_letter_code
_entity_poly.pdbx_strand_id
1 'polypeptide(L)'
;MVEGNVIFNRKNTILMKNLTKTLIMAVLPLMFFGLFTCQPESDPAIYQAESFMDVYPDSAFLLLKNILKPEKLSAEEYATWCLLMTQARDKNYMEHTSDSMINVAVKYFERHKDPKRLAWSYYYSGIISNELGEHVQSQLAFLKARSVALEIDEPKLLGRIYENLGNLYERQELQDSVLFFYKKQSFFCNRLVDKT
;
A
#
# COMPACT_ATOMS: atom_id res chain seq x y z
N MET A 1 66.53 -24.24 -32.69
CA MET A 1 65.27 -25.03 -32.65
C MET A 1 64.54 -24.94 -31.31
N VAL A 2 65.22 -24.69 -30.17
CA VAL A 2 64.59 -24.64 -28.83
C VAL A 2 63.72 -23.39 -28.60
N GLU A 3 64.15 -22.20 -29.05
CA GLU A 3 63.40 -20.94 -28.84
C GLU A 3 62.04 -20.89 -29.52
N GLY A 4 61.91 -21.47 -30.73
CA GLY A 4 60.64 -21.49 -31.48
C GLY A 4 59.53 -22.26 -30.75
N ASN A 5 59.88 -23.39 -30.13
CA ASN A 5 58.93 -24.20 -29.34
C ASN A 5 58.49 -23.49 -28.05
N VAL A 6 59.39 -22.73 -27.41
CA VAL A 6 59.06 -21.96 -26.18
C VAL A 6 58.09 -20.82 -26.50
N ILE A 7 58.30 -20.11 -27.62
CA ILE A 7 57.41 -19.01 -28.05
C ILE A 7 56.04 -19.54 -28.47
N PHE A 8 56.00 -20.66 -29.21
CA PHE A 8 54.75 -21.32 -29.62
C PHE A 8 53.93 -21.78 -28.42
N ASN A 9 54.57 -22.42 -27.43
CA ASN A 9 53.88 -22.91 -26.24
C ASN A 9 53.37 -21.75 -25.35
N ARG A 10 54.13 -20.67 -25.24
CA ARG A 10 53.73 -19.45 -24.52
C ARG A 10 52.52 -18.77 -25.17
N LYS A 11 52.49 -18.67 -26.50
CA LYS A 11 51.33 -18.14 -27.25
C LYS A 11 50.08 -19.01 -27.06
N ASN A 12 50.20 -20.34 -27.14
CA ASN A 12 49.08 -21.26 -26.90
C ASN A 12 48.55 -21.16 -25.46
N THR A 13 49.44 -21.01 -24.48
CA THR A 13 49.05 -20.86 -23.07
C THR A 13 48.28 -19.56 -22.83
N ILE A 14 48.69 -18.46 -23.47
CA ILE A 14 48.00 -17.16 -23.40
C ILE A 14 46.64 -17.25 -24.12
N LEU A 15 46.60 -17.89 -25.29
CA LEU A 15 45.37 -18.08 -26.06
C LEU A 15 44.34 -18.88 -25.25
N MET A 16 44.74 -20.00 -24.63
CA MET A 16 43.85 -20.82 -23.81
C MET A 16 43.37 -20.08 -22.56
N LYS A 17 44.22 -19.27 -21.90
CA LYS A 17 43.82 -18.41 -20.77
C LYS A 17 42.83 -17.32 -21.16
N ASN A 18 42.96 -16.75 -22.36
CA ASN A 18 42.02 -15.76 -22.85
C ASN A 18 40.69 -16.43 -23.24
N LEU A 19 40.74 -17.60 -23.88
CA LEU A 19 39.55 -18.38 -24.23
C LEU A 19 38.73 -18.78 -22.99
N THR A 20 39.40 -19.25 -21.92
CA THR A 20 38.72 -19.60 -20.66
C THR A 20 38.14 -18.39 -19.95
N LYS A 21 38.84 -17.25 -19.94
CA LYS A 21 38.30 -15.97 -19.41
C LYS A 21 37.06 -15.51 -20.17
N THR A 22 37.08 -15.58 -21.51
CA THR A 22 35.92 -15.22 -22.35
C THR A 22 34.75 -16.17 -22.09
N LEU A 23 35.01 -17.48 -21.94
CA LEU A 23 33.97 -18.46 -21.59
C LEU A 23 33.35 -18.16 -20.21
N ILE A 24 34.17 -17.85 -19.20
CA ILE A 24 33.69 -17.52 -17.85
C ILE A 24 32.86 -16.23 -17.87
N MET A 25 33.31 -15.19 -18.57
CA MET A 25 32.58 -13.92 -18.74
C MET A 25 31.25 -14.09 -19.47
N ALA A 26 31.14 -15.05 -20.38
CA ALA A 26 29.91 -15.33 -21.12
C ALA A 26 28.92 -16.20 -20.33
N VAL A 27 29.41 -17.14 -19.50
CA VAL A 27 28.55 -18.10 -18.78
C VAL A 27 28.06 -17.59 -17.43
N LEU A 28 28.84 -16.74 -16.72
CA LEU A 28 28.45 -16.16 -15.42
C LEU A 28 27.13 -15.34 -15.47
N PRO A 29 26.88 -14.50 -16.49
CA PRO A 29 25.64 -13.72 -16.59
C PRO A 29 24.41 -14.61 -16.87
N LEU A 30 24.59 -15.72 -17.60
CA LEU A 30 23.54 -16.68 -17.94
C LEU A 30 23.02 -17.44 -16.71
N MET A 31 23.83 -17.60 -15.66
CA MET A 31 23.43 -18.21 -14.39
C MET A 31 22.59 -17.26 -13.51
N PHE A 32 22.65 -15.94 -13.74
CA PHE A 32 21.94 -14.93 -12.96
C PHE A 32 20.52 -14.63 -13.47
N PHE A 33 20.19 -15.01 -14.71
CA PHE A 33 18.84 -14.89 -15.28
C PHE A 33 17.89 -16.02 -14.84
N GLY A 34 18.36 -16.98 -14.04
CA GLY A 34 17.56 -18.11 -13.54
C GLY A 34 16.76 -17.84 -12.27
N LEU A 35 16.88 -16.66 -11.67
CA LEU A 35 16.09 -16.26 -10.50
C LEU A 35 14.93 -15.36 -10.92
N PHE A 36 14.10 -15.84 -11.85
CA PHE A 36 12.74 -15.35 -11.92
C PHE A 36 12.05 -15.86 -10.65
N THR A 37 11.93 -14.96 -9.68
CA THR A 37 11.16 -15.19 -8.48
C THR A 37 9.77 -15.65 -8.91
N CYS A 38 9.36 -16.82 -8.43
CA CYS A 38 7.97 -17.24 -8.48
C CYS A 38 7.22 -16.27 -7.55
N GLN A 39 6.79 -15.12 -8.08
CA GLN A 39 5.84 -14.29 -7.34
C GLN A 39 4.54 -15.11 -7.27
N PRO A 40 3.95 -15.26 -6.08
CA PRO A 40 2.60 -15.79 -5.97
C PRO A 40 1.72 -15.01 -6.96
N GLU A 41 1.01 -15.73 -7.81
CA GLU A 41 0.06 -15.11 -8.74
C GLU A 41 -0.95 -14.35 -7.89
N SER A 42 -1.00 -13.04 -8.07
CA SER A 42 -1.81 -12.19 -7.20
C SER A 42 -3.29 -12.42 -7.48
N ASP A 43 -4.13 -12.49 -6.45
CA ASP A 43 -5.56 -12.72 -6.62
C ASP A 43 -6.20 -11.52 -7.35
N PRO A 44 -6.68 -11.68 -8.60
CA PRO A 44 -7.24 -10.57 -9.38
C PRO A 44 -8.42 -9.89 -8.70
N ALA A 45 -9.12 -10.61 -7.80
CA ALA A 45 -10.30 -10.10 -7.11
C ALA A 45 -9.97 -8.90 -6.19
N ILE A 46 -8.76 -8.83 -5.62
CA ILE A 46 -8.35 -7.73 -4.74
C ILE A 46 -8.30 -6.41 -5.51
N TYR A 47 -7.60 -6.39 -6.65
CA TYR A 47 -7.48 -5.19 -7.48
C TYR A 47 -8.79 -4.83 -8.16
N GLN A 48 -9.58 -5.83 -8.56
CA GLN A 48 -10.90 -5.58 -9.11
C GLN A 48 -11.82 -4.92 -8.07
N ALA A 49 -11.81 -5.41 -6.83
CA ALA A 49 -12.56 -4.79 -5.75
C ALA A 49 -12.10 -3.36 -5.46
N GLU A 50 -10.78 -3.10 -5.47
CA GLU A 50 -10.24 -1.74 -5.32
C GLU A 50 -10.76 -0.79 -6.41
N SER A 51 -10.82 -1.26 -7.67
CA SER A 51 -11.33 -0.46 -8.79
C SER A 51 -12.81 -0.09 -8.68
N PHE A 52 -13.62 -0.93 -8.02
CA PHE A 52 -15.05 -0.68 -7.80
C PHE A 52 -15.32 0.08 -6.50
N MET A 53 -14.34 0.19 -5.61
CA MET A 53 -14.54 0.60 -4.23
C MET A 53 -15.24 1.95 -4.05
N ASP A 54 -14.98 2.90 -4.94
CA ASP A 54 -15.55 4.24 -4.85
C ASP A 54 -16.94 4.37 -5.49
N VAL A 55 -17.26 3.55 -6.49
CA VAL A 55 -18.50 3.67 -7.30
C VAL A 55 -19.52 2.59 -6.93
N TYR A 56 -19.06 1.36 -6.70
CA TYR A 56 -19.87 0.17 -6.40
C TYR A 56 -19.28 -0.59 -5.19
N PRO A 57 -19.34 -0.02 -3.98
CA PRO A 57 -18.75 -0.62 -2.78
C PRO A 57 -19.39 -1.96 -2.39
N ASP A 58 -20.65 -2.18 -2.74
CA ASP A 58 -21.37 -3.45 -2.57
C ASP A 58 -20.76 -4.58 -3.42
N SER A 59 -20.44 -4.25 -4.67
CA SER A 59 -19.77 -5.14 -5.63
C SER A 59 -18.33 -5.41 -5.20
N ALA A 60 -17.62 -4.38 -4.73
CA ALA A 60 -16.28 -4.54 -4.15
C ALA A 60 -16.32 -5.48 -2.93
N PHE A 61 -17.29 -5.30 -2.02
CA PHE A 61 -17.48 -6.18 -0.88
C PHE A 61 -17.72 -7.63 -1.31
N LEU A 62 -18.58 -7.86 -2.31
CA LEU A 62 -18.89 -9.21 -2.80
C LEU A 62 -17.64 -9.90 -3.38
N LEU A 63 -16.84 -9.18 -4.16
CA LEU A 63 -15.58 -9.70 -4.70
C LEU A 63 -14.62 -10.12 -3.58
N LEU A 64 -14.40 -9.25 -2.59
CA LEU A 64 -13.51 -9.53 -1.46
C LEU A 64 -14.01 -10.68 -0.59
N LYS A 65 -15.33 -10.79 -0.41
CA LYS A 65 -15.98 -11.85 0.37
C LYS A 65 -15.84 -13.22 -0.30
N ASN A 66 -15.73 -13.28 -1.62
CA ASN A 66 -15.56 -14.53 -2.37
C ASN A 66 -14.15 -15.12 -2.25
N ILE A 67 -13.18 -14.38 -1.69
CA ILE A 67 -11.86 -14.92 -1.34
C ILE A 67 -12.01 -15.76 -0.08
N LEU A 68 -12.13 -17.08 -0.23
CA LEU A 68 -12.49 -18.00 0.85
C LEU A 68 -11.40 -18.22 1.90
N LYS A 69 -10.13 -18.00 1.54
CA LYS A 69 -8.96 -18.25 2.39
C LYS A 69 -7.97 -17.09 2.35
N PRO A 70 -8.39 -15.87 2.79
CA PRO A 70 -7.55 -14.68 2.71
C PRO A 70 -6.25 -14.83 3.51
N GLU A 71 -6.21 -15.70 4.53
CA GLU A 71 -5.02 -16.01 5.31
C GLU A 71 -3.90 -16.73 4.52
N LYS A 72 -4.21 -17.22 3.30
CA LYS A 72 -3.25 -17.84 2.40
C LYS A 72 -2.65 -16.89 1.37
N LEU A 73 -3.17 -15.66 1.30
CA LEU A 73 -2.62 -14.60 0.45
C LEU A 73 -1.20 -14.25 0.90
N SER A 74 -0.45 -13.58 0.03
CA SER A 74 0.80 -12.95 0.48
C SER A 74 0.53 -11.93 1.60
N ALA A 75 1.54 -11.59 2.40
CA ALA A 75 1.36 -10.63 3.48
C ALA A 75 0.86 -9.26 3.00
N GLU A 76 1.30 -8.82 1.80
CA GLU A 76 0.84 -7.59 1.17
C GLU A 76 -0.63 -7.66 0.77
N GLU A 77 -1.01 -8.73 0.09
CA GLU A 77 -2.38 -8.93 -0.38
C GLU A 77 -3.34 -9.12 0.79
N TYR A 78 -2.93 -9.83 1.85
CA TYR A 78 -3.74 -9.98 3.04
C TYR A 78 -3.96 -8.63 3.74
N ALA A 79 -2.91 -7.81 3.87
CA ALA A 79 -3.04 -6.45 4.41
C ALA A 79 -3.93 -5.55 3.53
N THR A 80 -3.79 -5.65 2.20
CA THR A 80 -4.61 -4.94 1.24
C THR A 80 -6.07 -5.40 1.33
N TRP A 81 -6.32 -6.70 1.41
CA TRP A 81 -7.64 -7.28 1.60
C TRP A 81 -8.27 -6.79 2.91
N CYS A 82 -7.52 -6.75 4.02
CA CYS A 82 -8.02 -6.22 5.28
C CYS A 82 -8.42 -4.74 5.18
N LEU A 83 -7.61 -3.92 4.50
CA LEU A 83 -7.93 -2.52 4.24
C LEU A 83 -9.21 -2.38 3.39
N LEU A 84 -9.27 -3.06 2.25
CA LEU A 84 -10.39 -2.98 1.32
C LEU A 84 -11.67 -3.58 1.91
N MET A 85 -11.58 -4.64 2.70
CA MET A 85 -12.72 -5.22 3.40
C MET A 85 -13.28 -4.25 4.44
N THR A 86 -12.40 -3.58 5.19
CA THR A 86 -12.81 -2.54 6.15
C THR A 86 -13.52 -1.40 5.41
N GLN A 87 -12.91 -0.91 4.33
CA GLN A 87 -13.47 0.16 3.50
C GLN A 87 -14.82 -0.20 2.88
N ALA A 88 -14.96 -1.40 2.33
CA ALA A 88 -16.20 -1.84 1.69
C ALA A 88 -17.32 -1.98 2.72
N ARG A 89 -17.03 -2.48 3.92
CA ARG A 89 -18.01 -2.60 5.01
C ARG A 89 -18.49 -1.23 5.49
N ASP A 90 -17.57 -0.31 5.75
CA ASP A 90 -17.87 1.07 6.14
C ASP A 90 -18.80 1.74 5.10
N LYS A 91 -18.42 1.65 3.82
CA LYS A 91 -19.19 2.22 2.71
C LYS A 91 -20.56 1.59 2.49
N ASN A 92 -20.77 0.38 2.97
CA ASN A 92 -22.06 -0.31 2.96
C ASN A 92 -22.80 -0.20 4.29
N TYR A 93 -22.37 0.69 5.19
CA TYR A 93 -22.98 0.92 6.51
C TYR A 93 -23.11 -0.35 7.34
N MET A 94 -22.14 -1.27 7.19
CA MET A 94 -22.09 -2.49 7.96
C MET A 94 -21.45 -2.21 9.31
N GLU A 95 -22.05 -2.69 10.39
CA GLU A 95 -21.51 -2.53 11.74
C GLU A 95 -20.09 -3.13 11.84
N HIS A 96 -19.20 -2.37 12.47
CA HIS A 96 -17.88 -2.83 12.87
C HIS A 96 -17.86 -3.14 14.37
N THR A 97 -17.53 -4.39 14.69
CA THR A 97 -17.48 -4.89 16.07
C THR A 97 -16.05 -5.10 16.58
N SER A 98 -15.05 -4.88 15.72
CA SER A 98 -13.63 -4.93 16.10
C SER A 98 -12.76 -4.16 15.12
N ASP A 99 -11.56 -3.81 15.58
CA ASP A 99 -10.50 -3.15 14.82
C ASP A 99 -9.46 -4.14 14.23
N SER A 100 -9.73 -5.45 14.32
CA SER A 100 -8.73 -6.48 14.04
C SER A 100 -8.22 -6.45 12.60
N MET A 101 -9.10 -6.28 11.62
CA MET A 101 -8.70 -6.23 10.21
C MET A 101 -7.89 -4.96 9.92
N ILE A 102 -8.39 -3.79 10.32
CA ILE A 102 -7.70 -2.54 10.02
C ILE A 102 -6.32 -2.45 10.70
N ASN A 103 -6.17 -3.03 11.89
CA ASN A 103 -4.89 -3.12 12.57
C ASN A 103 -3.86 -3.99 11.83
N VAL A 104 -4.28 -5.01 11.07
CA VAL A 104 -3.38 -5.78 10.20
C VAL A 104 -2.85 -4.87 9.09
N ALA A 105 -3.73 -4.13 8.43
CA ALA A 105 -3.36 -3.21 7.35
C ALA A 105 -2.41 -2.12 7.85
N VAL A 106 -2.73 -1.45 8.97
CA VAL A 106 -1.88 -0.41 9.59
C VAL A 106 -0.49 -0.97 9.89
N LYS A 107 -0.39 -2.11 10.61
CA LYS A 107 0.90 -2.70 10.98
C LYS A 107 1.75 -3.08 9.78
N TYR A 108 1.11 -3.53 8.70
CA TYR A 108 1.80 -3.88 7.47
C TYR A 108 2.31 -2.61 6.77
N PHE A 109 1.43 -1.65 6.46
CA PHE A 109 1.81 -0.47 5.68
C PHE A 109 2.70 0.53 6.45
N GLU A 110 2.75 0.49 7.78
CA GLU A 110 3.76 1.22 8.56
C GLU A 110 5.20 0.76 8.26
N ARG A 111 5.37 -0.50 7.86
CA ARG A 111 6.69 -1.12 7.62
C ARG A 111 7.08 -1.18 6.15
N HIS A 112 6.15 -0.87 5.25
CA HIS A 112 6.31 -1.06 3.80
C HIS A 112 6.05 0.26 3.05
N LYS A 113 6.68 0.43 1.88
CA LYS A 113 6.63 1.67 1.11
C LYS A 113 5.34 1.80 0.30
N ASP A 114 4.22 2.02 0.97
CA ASP A 114 2.95 2.40 0.32
C ASP A 114 2.24 3.49 1.15
N PRO A 115 2.63 4.76 0.97
CA PRO A 115 2.08 5.85 1.77
C PRO A 115 0.61 6.10 1.48
N LYS A 116 0.12 5.74 0.28
CA LYS A 116 -1.31 5.86 -0.05
C LYS A 116 -2.14 4.88 0.77
N ARG A 117 -1.77 3.59 0.77
CA ARG A 117 -2.47 2.58 1.58
C ARG A 117 -2.28 2.81 3.07
N LEU A 118 -1.12 3.33 3.51
CA LEU A 118 -0.91 3.74 4.89
C LEU A 118 -1.87 4.86 5.31
N ALA A 119 -2.01 5.91 4.50
CA ALA A 119 -2.91 7.02 4.80
C ALA A 119 -4.37 6.56 4.92
N TRP A 120 -4.84 5.73 3.99
CA TRP A 120 -6.18 5.13 4.05
C TRP A 120 -6.34 4.17 5.23
N SER A 121 -5.31 3.40 5.59
CA SER A 121 -5.34 2.51 6.75
C SER A 121 -5.49 3.29 8.06
N TYR A 122 -4.77 4.40 8.23
CA TYR A 122 -4.96 5.27 9.38
C TYR A 122 -6.33 5.96 9.38
N TYR A 123 -6.84 6.36 8.21
CA TYR A 123 -8.16 6.96 8.11
C TYR A 123 -9.25 5.99 8.56
N TYR A 124 -9.27 4.76 8.04
CA TYR A 124 -10.25 3.77 8.48
C TYR A 124 -10.01 3.34 9.93
N SER A 125 -8.77 3.30 10.43
CA SER A 125 -8.52 3.09 11.86
C SER A 125 -9.21 4.17 12.70
N GLY A 126 -9.21 5.42 12.24
CA GLY A 126 -9.94 6.52 12.88
C GLY A 126 -11.45 6.32 12.88
N ILE A 127 -12.02 5.86 11.77
CA ILE A 127 -13.45 5.54 11.67
C ILE A 127 -13.83 4.42 12.65
N ILE A 128 -13.13 3.29 12.59
CA ILE A 128 -13.43 2.12 13.41
C ILE A 128 -13.29 2.43 14.90
N SER A 129 -12.21 3.08 15.33
CA SER A 129 -12.07 3.50 16.73
C SER A 129 -13.21 4.43 17.17
N ASN A 130 -13.71 5.31 16.29
CA ASN A 130 -14.84 6.17 16.66
C ASN A 130 -16.14 5.37 16.85
N GLU A 131 -16.41 4.40 15.98
CA GLU A 131 -17.58 3.52 16.10
C GLU A 131 -17.53 2.65 17.35
N LEU A 132 -16.32 2.24 17.77
CA LEU A 132 -16.08 1.51 19.01
C LEU A 132 -16.11 2.40 20.27
N GLY A 133 -16.34 3.71 20.14
CA GLY A 133 -16.36 4.68 21.26
C GLY A 133 -14.97 5.12 21.74
N GLU A 134 -13.91 4.75 21.04
CA GLU A 134 -12.51 5.07 21.35
C GLU A 134 -12.11 6.44 20.75
N HIS A 135 -12.73 7.51 21.23
CA HIS A 135 -12.63 8.83 20.59
C HIS A 135 -11.20 9.40 20.54
N VAL A 136 -10.37 9.13 21.56
CA VAL A 136 -8.96 9.59 21.58
C VAL A 136 -8.15 8.86 20.52
N GLN A 137 -8.31 7.55 20.41
CA GLN A 137 -7.65 6.70 19.41
C GLN A 137 -8.07 7.11 18.00
N SER A 138 -9.37 7.38 17.82
CA SER A 138 -9.92 7.88 16.57
C SER A 138 -9.25 9.18 16.12
N GLN A 139 -9.19 10.17 17.02
CA GLN A 139 -8.57 11.45 16.74
C GLN A 139 -7.08 11.30 16.39
N LEU A 140 -6.33 10.48 17.14
CA LEU A 140 -4.92 10.21 16.86
C LEU A 140 -4.73 9.55 15.49
N ALA A 141 -5.58 8.58 15.13
CA ALA A 141 -5.52 7.91 13.84
C ALA A 141 -5.82 8.88 12.67
N PHE A 142 -6.83 9.75 12.80
CA PHE A 142 -7.09 10.78 11.79
C PHE A 142 -5.94 11.78 11.64
N LEU A 143 -5.28 12.16 12.74
CA LEU A 143 -4.10 13.03 12.69
C LEU A 143 -2.92 12.37 11.99
N LYS A 144 -2.69 11.07 12.21
CA LYS A 144 -1.69 10.28 11.46
C LYS A 144 -2.04 10.21 9.98
N ALA A 145 -3.29 9.89 9.65
CA ALA A 145 -3.78 9.86 8.26
C ALA A 145 -3.56 11.20 7.56
N ARG A 146 -3.85 12.32 8.26
CA ARG A 146 -3.66 13.68 7.75
C ARG A 146 -2.21 13.95 7.40
N SER A 147 -1.27 13.56 8.26
CA SER A 147 0.16 13.77 8.02
C SER A 147 0.59 13.13 6.71
N VAL A 148 0.28 11.84 6.53
CA VAL A 148 0.67 11.09 5.34
C VAL A 148 -0.08 11.60 4.10
N ALA A 149 -1.39 11.89 4.21
CA ALA A 149 -2.18 12.39 3.09
C ALA A 149 -1.74 13.78 2.58
N LEU A 150 -1.20 14.63 3.46
CA LEU A 150 -0.59 15.90 3.08
C LEU A 150 0.72 15.69 2.31
N GLU A 151 1.55 14.73 2.74
CA GLU A 151 2.83 14.41 2.08
C GLU A 151 2.64 13.89 0.65
N ILE A 152 1.62 13.05 0.42
CA ILE A 152 1.33 12.47 -0.90
C ILE A 152 0.36 13.29 -1.76
N ASP A 153 -0.09 14.45 -1.27
CA ASP A 153 -1.05 15.32 -1.95
C ASP A 153 -2.35 14.60 -2.38
N GLU A 154 -3.01 13.91 -1.44
CA GLU A 154 -4.27 13.18 -1.70
C GLU A 154 -5.51 14.01 -1.26
N PRO A 155 -6.02 14.94 -2.08
CA PRO A 155 -7.07 15.88 -1.68
C PRO A 155 -8.38 15.19 -1.31
N LYS A 156 -8.71 14.08 -1.98
CA LYS A 156 -9.92 13.30 -1.69
C LYS A 156 -9.93 12.81 -0.25
N LEU A 157 -8.82 12.22 0.18
CA LEU A 157 -8.66 11.71 1.53
C LEU A 157 -8.58 12.85 2.54
N LEU A 158 -7.88 13.95 2.21
CA LEU A 158 -7.80 15.12 3.07
C LEU A 158 -9.20 15.70 3.36
N GLY A 159 -10.05 15.87 2.35
CA GLY A 159 -11.43 16.34 2.54
C GLY A 159 -12.18 15.50 3.59
N ARG A 160 -12.14 14.17 3.45
CA ARG A 160 -12.77 13.23 4.40
C ARG A 160 -12.16 13.28 5.80
N ILE A 161 -10.85 13.44 5.92
CA ILE A 161 -10.17 13.55 7.21
C ILE A 161 -10.57 14.84 7.93
N TYR A 162 -10.58 15.98 7.23
CA TYR A 162 -10.94 17.26 7.83
C TYR A 162 -12.42 17.29 8.26
N GLU A 163 -13.31 16.66 7.49
CA GLU A 163 -14.71 16.47 7.90
C GLU A 163 -14.82 15.66 9.19
N ASN A 164 -14.15 14.50 9.28
CA ASN A 164 -14.23 13.64 10.47
C ASN A 164 -13.60 14.29 11.71
N LEU A 165 -12.49 15.01 11.55
CA LEU A 165 -11.94 15.81 12.63
C LEU A 165 -12.91 16.94 13.04
N GLY A 166 -13.51 17.66 12.09
CA GLY A 166 -14.55 18.66 12.38
C GLY A 166 -15.68 18.11 13.26
N ASN A 167 -16.24 16.96 12.87
CA ASN A 167 -17.29 16.27 13.62
C ASN A 167 -16.85 15.86 15.04
N LEU A 168 -15.59 15.41 15.21
CA LEU A 168 -15.04 15.07 16.52
C LEU A 168 -14.89 16.30 17.43
N TYR A 169 -14.38 17.41 16.89
CA TYR A 169 -14.18 18.66 17.64
C TYR A 169 -15.51 19.36 17.96
N GLU A 170 -16.53 19.19 17.12
CA GLU A 170 -17.89 19.67 17.37
C GLU A 170 -18.49 18.98 18.61
N ARG A 171 -18.31 17.66 18.73
CA ARG A 171 -18.70 16.90 19.94
C ARG A 171 -17.95 17.32 21.20
N GLN A 172 -16.78 17.95 21.07
CA GLN A 172 -15.97 18.45 22.19
C GLN A 172 -16.26 19.92 22.52
N GLU A 173 -17.24 20.55 21.85
CA GLU A 173 -17.60 21.97 22.01
C GLU A 173 -16.43 22.96 21.73
N LEU A 174 -15.43 22.54 20.96
CA LEU A 174 -14.25 23.34 20.61
C LEU A 174 -14.48 24.15 19.33
N GLN A 175 -15.31 25.18 19.42
CA GLN A 175 -15.89 25.89 18.27
C GLN A 175 -14.87 26.50 17.30
N ASP A 176 -13.74 27.03 17.79
CA ASP A 176 -12.65 27.54 16.95
C ASP A 176 -11.99 26.45 16.09
N SER A 177 -11.90 25.23 16.64
CA SER A 177 -11.36 24.07 15.91
C SER A 177 -12.31 23.65 14.81
N VAL A 178 -13.62 23.62 15.08
CA VAL A 178 -14.66 23.24 14.11
C VAL A 178 -14.59 24.12 12.85
N LEU A 179 -14.55 25.45 13.02
CA LEU A 179 -14.47 26.37 11.90
C LEU A 179 -13.21 26.16 11.05
N PHE A 180 -12.07 25.89 11.70
CA PHE A 180 -10.82 25.57 11.01
C PHE A 180 -10.95 24.29 10.16
N PHE A 181 -11.48 23.21 10.74
CA PHE A 181 -11.60 21.92 10.07
C PHE A 181 -12.55 21.97 8.86
N TYR A 182 -13.73 22.60 8.99
CA TYR A 182 -14.66 22.73 7.86
C TYR A 182 -14.15 23.66 6.75
N LYS A 183 -13.41 24.72 7.09
CA LYS A 183 -12.72 25.55 6.08
C LYS A 183 -11.70 24.74 5.28
N LYS A 184 -10.93 23.88 5.95
CA LYS A 184 -9.96 23.00 5.29
C LYS A 184 -10.64 21.94 4.43
N GLN A 185 -11.70 21.31 4.91
CA GLN A 185 -12.52 20.39 4.12
C GLN A 185 -12.98 21.07 2.82
N SER A 186 -13.63 22.24 2.91
CA SER A 186 -14.11 22.99 1.74
C SER A 186 -12.99 23.29 0.74
N PHE A 187 -11.83 23.72 1.23
CA PHE A 187 -10.65 23.95 0.39
C PHE A 187 -10.22 22.69 -0.39
N PHE A 188 -10.15 21.52 0.25
CA PHE A 188 -9.74 20.28 -0.41
C PHE A 188 -10.82 19.71 -1.35
N CYS A 189 -12.11 19.91 -1.05
CA CYS A 189 -13.20 19.57 -1.96
C CYS A 189 -13.10 20.37 -3.27
N ASN A 190 -12.85 21.69 -3.20
CA ASN A 190 -12.70 22.52 -4.40
C ASN A 190 -11.49 22.08 -5.24
N ARG A 191 -10.36 21.77 -4.58
CA ARG A 191 -9.16 21.29 -5.27
C ARG A 191 -9.35 19.93 -5.93
N LEU A 192 -10.26 19.09 -5.43
CA LEU A 192 -10.61 17.83 -6.06
C LEU A 192 -11.38 18.05 -7.37
N VAL A 193 -12.32 18.99 -7.39
CA VAL A 193 -13.06 19.36 -8.60
C VAL A 193 -12.12 19.84 -9.70
N ASP A 194 -11.10 20.63 -9.35
CA ASP A 194 -10.10 21.13 -10.32
C ASP A 194 -9.19 20.03 -10.91
N LYS A 195 -9.14 18.83 -10.30
CA LYS A 195 -8.30 17.69 -10.74
C LYS A 195 -9.05 16.65 -11.59
N THR A 196 -10.38 16.72 -11.67
CA THR A 196 -11.26 15.79 -12.43
C THR A 196 -11.71 16.39 -13.74
#